data_AF-A0AAE2VG85-F1
#
_entry.id   AF-A0AAE2VG85-F1
#
_cell.length_a   1.000
_cell.length_b   1.000
_cell.length_c   1.000
_cell.angle_alpha   90.00
_cell.angle_beta   90.00
_cell.angle_gamma   90.00
#
_symmetry.space_group_name_H-M   'P 1'
#
loop_
_entity.id
_entity.type
_entity.pdbx_description
1 polymer ?
#
loop_
_entity_poly.entity_id
_entity_poly.type
_entity_poly.pdbx_seq_one_letter_code
_entity_poly.pdbx_strand_id
1 'polypeptide(L)'
;MEETSLFINFETLDLARVYLFGGVKYLDLLLVLSIIDVLTGVIKAWKFKKLRSRSAWFGYVRKLLNFFAVILANVIDTVLNLNGVLTFGTVLFYIANEGLSITENLAQIGVKIPSSITDRLQTIENEKEQSKNNADKAAG
;
A
#
# COMPACT_ATOMS: atom_id res chain seq x y z
N MET A 1 -15.94 13.82 33.45
CA MET A 1 -15.62 12.85 32.39
C MET A 1 -14.79 13.62 31.40
N GLU A 2 -13.48 13.44 31.43
CA GLU A 2 -12.58 14.11 30.49
C GLU A 2 -13.01 13.72 29.09
N GLU A 3 -13.45 14.69 28.30
CA GLU A 3 -13.62 14.50 26.88
C GLU A 3 -12.23 14.22 26.32
N THR A 4 -11.93 12.94 26.10
CA THR A 4 -10.84 12.50 25.24
C THR A 4 -11.21 12.85 23.81
N SER A 5 -11.24 14.14 23.50
CA SER A 5 -11.12 14.64 22.15
C SER A 5 -9.77 14.14 21.66
N LEU A 6 -9.81 13.09 20.83
CA LEU A 6 -8.67 12.45 20.20
C LEU A 6 -8.03 13.43 19.20
N PHE A 7 -7.48 14.54 19.69
CA PHE A 7 -6.59 15.38 18.92
C PHE A 7 -5.31 14.59 18.76
N ILE A 8 -5.20 13.89 17.64
CA ILE A 8 -3.93 13.34 17.16
C ILE A 8 -2.97 14.54 17.07
N ASN A 9 -2.12 14.69 18.09
CA ASN A 9 -1.14 15.75 18.15
C ASN A 9 0.04 15.36 17.23
N PHE A 10 0.55 16.29 16.43
CA PHE A 10 1.70 16.05 15.57
C PHE A 10 2.88 15.43 16.34
N GLU A 11 3.09 15.83 17.60
CA GLU A 11 4.12 15.23 18.45
C GLU A 11 3.88 13.74 18.74
N THR A 12 2.63 13.34 18.99
CA THR A 12 2.31 11.92 19.24
C THR A 12 2.49 11.07 17.99
N LEU A 13 2.25 11.64 16.80
CA LEU A 13 2.52 10.98 15.52
C LEU A 13 4.01 10.84 15.26
N ASP A 14 4.80 11.87 15.54
CA ASP A 14 6.25 11.82 15.39
C ASP A 14 6.89 10.81 16.34
N LEU A 15 6.43 10.74 17.59
CA LEU A 15 6.86 9.71 18.54
C LEU A 15 6.50 8.30 18.05
N ALA A 16 5.26 8.09 17.60
CA ALA A 16 4.83 6.80 17.06
C ALA A 16 5.64 6.41 15.80
N ARG A 17 5.92 7.38 14.93
CA ARG A 17 6.75 7.19 13.72
C ARG A 17 8.15 6.73 14.08
N VAL A 18 8.84 7.46 14.96
CA VAL A 18 10.21 7.12 15.39
C VAL A 18 10.23 5.77 16.09
N TYR A 19 9.24 5.48 16.92
CA TYR A 19 9.17 4.22 17.66
C TYR A 19 8.91 3.01 16.77
N LEU A 20 7.94 3.10 15.84
CA LEU A 20 7.54 1.97 15.00
C LEU A 20 8.47 1.78 13.79
N PHE A 21 8.93 2.87 13.19
CA PHE A 21 9.64 2.85 11.91
C PHE A 21 11.06 3.43 11.99
N GLY A 22 11.45 4.12 13.06
CA GLY A 22 12.78 4.72 13.15
C GLY A 22 13.04 5.80 12.08
N GLY A 23 14.31 5.95 11.68
CA GLY A 23 14.78 6.94 10.70
C GLY A 23 14.54 6.54 9.24
N VAL A 24 13.44 5.85 8.93
CA VAL A 24 13.17 5.31 7.60
C VAL A 24 12.85 6.43 6.60
N LYS A 25 13.63 6.46 5.51
CA LYS A 25 13.48 7.42 4.43
C LYS A 25 12.23 7.12 3.60
N TYR A 26 11.56 8.17 3.13
CA TYR A 26 10.38 8.11 2.24
C TYR A 26 9.12 7.43 2.81
N LEU A 27 9.09 7.15 4.12
CA LEU A 27 7.89 6.63 4.79
C LEU A 27 6.68 7.57 4.62
N ASP A 28 6.90 8.88 4.73
CA ASP A 28 5.84 9.89 4.55
C ASP A 28 5.25 9.86 3.14
N LEU A 29 6.11 9.68 2.13
CA LEU A 29 5.68 9.53 0.74
C LEU A 29 4.85 8.25 0.56
N LEU A 30 5.30 7.13 1.12
CA LEU A 30 4.54 5.88 1.10
C LEU A 30 3.16 6.05 1.78
N LEU A 31 3.10 6.77 2.91
CA LEU A 31 1.86 7.06 3.61
C LEU A 31 0.90 7.89 2.74
N VAL A 32 1.39 8.98 2.13
CA VAL A 32 0.59 9.83 1.24
C VAL A 32 0.07 9.04 0.05
N LEU A 33 0.91 8.23 -0.60
CA LEU A 33 0.48 7.39 -1.71
C LEU A 33 -0.56 6.36 -1.28
N SER A 34 -0.40 5.74 -0.11
CA SER A 34 -1.38 4.80 0.43
C SER A 34 -2.74 5.46 0.66
N ILE A 35 -2.76 6.70 1.16
CA ILE A 35 -3.99 7.49 1.33
C ILE A 35 -4.63 7.81 -0.03
N ILE A 36 -3.84 8.28 -1.00
CA ILE A 36 -4.34 8.58 -2.35
C ILE A 36 -4.92 7.33 -3.00
N ASP A 37 -4.27 6.17 -2.85
CA ASP A 37 -4.79 4.92 -3.41
C ASP A 37 -6.14 4.53 -2.80
N VAL A 38 -6.29 4.63 -1.48
CA VAL A 38 -7.58 4.40 -0.81
C VAL A 38 -8.64 5.34 -1.36
N LEU A 39 -8.34 6.64 -1.47
CA LEU A 39 -9.28 7.63 -1.99
C LEU A 39 -9.69 7.32 -3.45
N THR A 40 -8.72 7.04 -4.33
CA THR A 40 -9.01 6.69 -5.72
C THR A 40 -9.79 5.38 -5.84
N GLY A 41 -9.49 4.38 -5.01
CA GLY A 41 -10.24 3.14 -4.93
C GLY A 41 -11.68 3.32 -4.47
N VAL A 42 -11.94 4.22 -3.52
CA VAL A 42 -13.30 4.59 -3.08
C VAL A 42 -14.07 5.29 -4.19
N ILE A 43 -13.46 6.27 -4.87
CA ILE A 43 -14.07 6.97 -6.01
C ILE A 43 -14.45 5.97 -7.12
N LYS A 44 -13.54 5.04 -7.43
CA LYS A 44 -13.79 3.95 -8.38
C LYS A 44 -14.97 3.09 -7.97
N ALA A 45 -14.99 2.60 -6.72
CA ALA A 45 -16.06 1.76 -6.21
C ALA A 45 -17.42 2.47 -6.23
N TRP A 46 -17.44 3.78 -5.98
CA TRP A 46 -18.63 4.61 -6.06
C TRP A 46 -19.14 4.74 -7.50
N LYS A 47 -18.26 5.05 -8.46
CA LYS A 47 -18.61 5.15 -9.90
C LYS A 47 -19.25 3.87 -10.43
N PHE A 48 -18.72 2.71 -10.05
CA PHE A 48 -19.22 1.40 -10.50
C PHE A 48 -20.31 0.79 -9.60
N LYS A 49 -20.78 1.52 -8.57
CA LYS A 49 -21.77 1.05 -7.57
C LYS A 49 -21.41 -0.30 -6.91
N LYS A 50 -20.12 -0.66 -6.84
CA LYS A 50 -19.62 -1.93 -6.28
C LYS A 50 -19.09 -1.77 -4.83
N LEU A 51 -19.72 -0.93 -4.02
CA LEU A 51 -19.28 -0.65 -2.65
C LEU A 51 -19.45 -1.85 -1.69
N ARG A 52 -20.29 -2.83 -2.03
CA ARG A 52 -20.80 -3.85 -1.09
C ARG A 52 -20.09 -5.21 -1.18
N SER A 53 -18.76 -5.21 -1.19
CA SER A 53 -17.99 -6.46 -1.30
C SER A 53 -17.12 -6.71 -0.08
N ARG A 54 -17.22 -7.92 0.50
CA ARG A 54 -16.24 -8.46 1.46
C ARG A 54 -14.81 -8.36 0.90
N SER A 55 -14.64 -8.37 -0.42
CA SER A 55 -13.36 -8.20 -1.12
C SER A 55 -12.75 -6.79 -0.98
N ALA A 56 -13.57 -5.73 -0.83
CA ALA A 56 -13.08 -4.36 -0.65
C ALA A 56 -12.38 -4.18 0.72
N TRP A 57 -12.94 -4.80 1.76
CA TRP A 57 -12.37 -4.77 3.11
C TRP A 57 -10.98 -5.44 3.17
N PHE A 58 -10.83 -6.56 2.46
CA PHE A 58 -9.51 -7.22 2.32
C PHE A 58 -8.50 -6.38 1.53
N GLY A 59 -8.94 -5.45 0.68
CA GLY A 59 -8.06 -4.47 0.05
C GLY A 59 -7.42 -3.53 1.07
N TYR A 60 -8.23 -2.95 1.96
CA TYR A 60 -7.75 -2.02 2.99
C TYR A 60 -6.88 -2.70 4.04
N VAL A 61 -7.25 -3.92 4.49
CA VAL A 61 -6.43 -4.70 5.42
C VAL A 61 -5.05 -5.00 4.82
N ARG A 62 -4.97 -5.32 3.52
CA ARG A 62 -3.69 -5.55 2.84
C ARG A 62 -2.79 -4.32 2.84
N LYS A 63 -3.33 -3.10 2.80
CA LYS A 63 -2.52 -1.88 2.90
C LYS A 63 -1.86 -1.71 4.25
N LEU A 64 -2.57 -2.05 5.34
CA LEU A 64 -1.96 -2.04 6.69
C LEU A 64 -0.81 -3.05 6.78
N LEU A 65 -0.92 -4.19 6.10
CA LEU A 65 0.16 -5.19 6.06
C LEU A 65 1.44 -4.67 5.40
N ASN A 66 1.34 -3.74 4.43
CA ASN A 66 2.52 -3.14 3.81
C ASN A 66 3.37 -2.39 4.85
N PHE A 67 2.75 -1.68 5.79
CA PHE A 67 3.45 -0.98 6.87
C PHE A 67 4.09 -1.97 7.86
N PHE A 68 3.43 -3.08 8.19
CA PHE A 68 4.06 -4.13 9.01
C PHE A 68 5.28 -4.76 8.33
N ALA A 69 5.25 -4.94 7.01
CA ALA A 69 6.41 -5.41 6.27
C ALA A 69 7.58 -4.41 6.31
N VAL A 70 7.30 -3.10 6.28
CA VAL A 70 8.34 -2.06 6.45
C VAL A 70 8.91 -2.10 7.87
N ILE A 71 8.08 -2.27 8.90
CA ILE A 71 8.56 -2.44 10.30
C ILE A 71 9.47 -3.66 10.39
N LEU A 72 9.05 -4.80 9.81
CA LEU A 72 9.85 -6.01 9.80
C LEU A 72 11.20 -5.81 9.10
N ALA A 73 11.21 -5.15 7.93
CA ALA A 73 12.44 -4.82 7.23
C ALA A 73 13.38 -3.95 8.08
N ASN A 74 12.83 -2.97 8.81
CA ASN A 74 13.59 -2.11 9.71
C ASN A 74 14.21 -2.87 10.89
N VAL A 75 13.45 -3.80 11.48
CA VAL A 75 13.96 -4.69 12.54
C VAL A 75 15.11 -5.54 12.00
N ILE A 76 14.95 -6.13 10.82
CA ILE A 76 15.99 -6.95 10.19
C ILE A 76 17.24 -6.12 9.88
N ASP A 77 17.09 -4.93 9.29
CA ASP A 77 18.21 -4.02 9.01
C ASP A 77 18.99 -3.68 10.28
N THR A 78 18.27 -3.44 11.38
CA THR A 78 18.87 -3.09 12.67
C THR A 78 19.63 -4.27 13.27
N VAL A 79 19.03 -5.47 13.27
CA VAL A 79 19.65 -6.69 13.81
C VAL A 79 20.88 -7.10 12.99
N LEU A 80 20.82 -6.95 11.67
CA LEU A 80 21.88 -7.35 10.75
C LEU A 80 22.88 -6.22 10.43
N ASN A 81 22.71 -5.03 11.02
CA ASN A 81 23.54 -3.84 10.76
C ASN A 81 23.69 -3.49 9.26
N LEU A 82 22.58 -3.59 8.52
CA LEU A 82 22.54 -3.35 7.07
C LEU A 82 22.40 -1.87 6.69
N ASN A 83 22.52 -0.95 7.65
CA ASN A 83 22.47 0.50 7.44
C ASN A 83 21.21 1.01 6.71
N GLY A 84 20.07 0.34 6.91
CA GLY A 84 18.79 0.77 6.34
C GLY A 84 18.58 0.38 4.86
N VAL A 85 19.47 -0.43 4.27
CA VAL A 85 19.40 -0.80 2.84
C VAL A 85 18.15 -1.64 2.56
N LEU A 86 17.84 -2.63 3.40
CA LEU A 86 16.69 -3.50 3.19
C LEU A 86 15.39 -2.69 3.28
N THR A 87 15.26 -1.88 4.32
CA THR A 87 14.08 -1.05 4.59
C THR A 87 13.87 -0.02 3.50
N PHE A 88 14.95 0.60 3.02
CA PHE A 88 14.86 1.51 1.89
C PHE A 88 14.34 0.80 0.63
N GLY A 89 14.87 -0.39 0.32
CA GLY A 89 14.38 -1.22 -0.78
C GLY A 89 12.91 -1.62 -0.61
N THR A 90 12.51 -2.02 0.59
CA THR A 90 11.12 -2.38 0.92
C THR A 90 10.17 -1.19 0.76
N VAL A 91 10.55 0.01 1.23
CA VAL A 91 9.74 1.23 1.05
C VAL A 91 9.59 1.58 -0.43
N LEU A 92 10.67 1.54 -1.20
CA LEU A 92 10.61 1.78 -2.65
C LEU A 92 9.71 0.78 -3.38
N PHE A 93 9.79 -0.50 -3.00
CA PHE A 93 8.92 -1.54 -3.54
C PHE A 93 7.45 -1.24 -3.28
N TYR A 94 7.10 -0.85 -2.05
CA TYR A 94 5.71 -0.50 -1.74
C TYR A 94 5.26 0.82 -2.37
N ILE A 95 6.14 1.82 -2.50
CA ILE A 95 5.85 3.05 -3.27
C ILE A 95 5.48 2.70 -4.72
N ALA A 96 6.25 1.82 -5.36
CA ALA A 96 5.96 1.36 -6.72
C ALA A 96 4.61 0.63 -6.78
N ASN A 97 4.32 -0.25 -5.82
CA ASN A 97 3.04 -0.96 -5.75
C ASN A 97 1.85 -0.02 -5.58
N GLU A 98 1.95 0.98 -4.70
CA GLU A 98 0.92 2.00 -4.51
C GLU A 98 0.74 2.84 -5.78
N GLY A 99 1.82 3.23 -6.45
CA GLY A 99 1.77 3.92 -7.75
C GLY A 99 1.03 3.12 -8.83
N LEU A 100 1.29 1.81 -8.93
CA LEU A 100 0.58 0.93 -9.87
C LEU A 100 -0.92 0.86 -9.56
N SER A 101 -1.28 0.69 -8.27
CA SER A 101 -2.67 0.62 -7.82
C SER A 101 -3.44 1.92 -8.11
N ILE A 102 -2.82 3.07 -7.86
CA ILE A 102 -3.41 4.39 -8.15
C ILE A 102 -3.66 4.51 -9.65
N THR A 103 -2.66 4.16 -10.45
CA THR A 103 -2.73 4.23 -11.92
C THR A 103 -3.86 3.36 -12.44
N GLU A 104 -4.00 2.14 -11.93
CA GLU A 104 -5.10 1.23 -12.27
C GLU A 104 -6.47 1.84 -11.92
N ASN A 105 -6.60 2.41 -10.72
CA ASN A 105 -7.84 3.06 -10.28
C ASN A 105 -8.21 4.24 -11.19
N LEU A 106 -7.24 5.09 -11.54
CA LEU A 106 -7.43 6.24 -12.42
C LEU A 106 -7.81 5.81 -13.85
N ALA A 107 -7.16 4.79 -14.40
CA ALA A 107 -7.48 4.25 -15.72
C ALA A 107 -8.94 3.74 -15.78
N GLN A 108 -9.38 3.00 -14.77
CA GLN A 108 -10.76 2.50 -14.67
C GLN A 108 -11.79 3.63 -14.49
N ILE A 109 -11.41 4.76 -13.87
CA ILE A 109 -12.27 5.95 -13.76
C ILE A 109 -12.30 6.75 -15.09
N GLY A 110 -11.45 6.43 -16.06
CA GLY A 110 -11.44 7.07 -17.39
C GLY A 110 -10.46 8.25 -17.50
N VAL A 111 -9.50 8.35 -16.58
CA VAL A 111 -8.38 9.28 -16.72
C VAL A 111 -7.49 8.79 -17.85
N LYS A 112 -7.05 9.70 -18.73
CA LYS A 112 -6.17 9.35 -19.85
C LYS A 112 -4.79 8.99 -19.32
N ILE A 113 -4.45 7.70 -19.38
CA ILE A 113 -3.14 7.17 -19.03
C ILE A 113 -2.45 6.70 -20.31
N PRO A 114 -1.15 6.94 -20.49
CA PRO A 114 -0.39 6.43 -21.63
C PRO A 114 -0.58 4.93 -21.83
N SER A 115 -0.82 4.49 -23.07
CA SER A 115 -1.06 3.08 -23.41
C SER A 115 0.04 2.16 -22.92
N SER A 116 1.32 2.58 -23.01
CA SER A 116 2.46 1.79 -22.54
C SER A 116 2.40 1.43 -21.05
N ILE A 117 1.69 2.22 -20.23
CA ILE A 117 1.51 1.95 -18.80
C ILE A 117 0.33 1.01 -18.61
N THR A 118 -0.78 1.25 -19.30
CA THR A 118 -1.97 0.39 -19.29
C THR A 118 -1.66 -1.03 -19.74
N ASP A 119 -0.90 -1.19 -20.82
CA ASP A 119 -0.52 -2.50 -21.37
C ASP A 119 0.32 -3.30 -20.35
N ARG A 120 1.27 -2.64 -19.68
CA ARG A 120 2.09 -3.26 -18.63
C ARG A 120 1.28 -3.63 -17.39
N LEU A 121 0.32 -2.79 -17.00
CA LEU A 121 -0.58 -3.10 -15.89
C LEU A 121 -1.41 -4.35 -16.18
N GLN A 122 -1.94 -4.49 -17.40
CA GLN A 122 -2.68 -5.68 -17.82
C GLN A 122 -1.80 -6.94 -17.82
N THR A 123 -0.54 -6.85 -18.25
CA THR A 123 0.40 -7.98 -18.15
C THR A 123 0.60 -8.42 -16.69
N ILE A 124 0.84 -7.48 -15.78
CA ILE A 124 1.05 -7.77 -14.35
C ILE A 124 -0.22 -8.38 -13.72
N GLU A 125 -1.41 -7.92 -14.11
CA GLU A 125 -2.68 -8.47 -13.63
C GLU A 125 -2.86 -9.92 -14.08
N ASN A 126 -2.60 -10.20 -15.37
CA ASN A 126 -2.65 -11.55 -15.93
C ASN A 126 -1.66 -12.51 -15.23
N GLU A 127 -0.44 -12.04 -14.96
CA GLU A 127 0.57 -12.82 -14.22
C GLU A 127 0.15 -13.11 -12.78
N LYS A 128 -0.48 -12.15 -12.09
CA LYS A 128 -1.03 -12.35 -10.74
C LYS A 128 -2.15 -13.39 -10.73
N GLU A 129 -3.07 -13.34 -11.70
CA GLU A 129 -4.15 -14.32 -11.81
C GLU A 129 -3.63 -15.73 -12.10
N GLN A 130 -2.66 -15.87 -13.00
CA GLN A 130 -2.01 -17.15 -13.28
C GLN A 130 -1.29 -17.71 -12.05
N SER A 131 -0.55 -16.88 -11.31
CA SER A 131 0.15 -17.27 -10.08
C SER A 131 -0.83 -17.80 -9.02
N LYS A 132 -1.98 -17.14 -8.87
CA LYS A 132 -3.01 -17.54 -7.92
C LYS A 132 -3.68 -18.86 -8.32
N ASN A 133 -4.02 -19.02 -9.59
CA ASN A 133 -4.58 -20.26 -10.12
C ASN A 133 -3.63 -21.46 -9.97
N ASN A 134 -2.32 -21.25 -10.08
CA ASN A 134 -1.32 -22.30 -9.88
C ASN A 134 -1.14 -22.67 -8.41
N ALA A 135 -1.22 -21.69 -7.50
CA ALA A 135 -1.17 -21.94 -6.06
C ALA A 135 -2.40 -22.71 -5.56
N ASP A 136 -3.60 -22.36 -6.05
CA ASP A 136 -4.85 -23.04 -5.69
C ASP A 136 -4.89 -24.49 -6.21
N LYS A 137 -4.27 -24.77 -7.37
CA LYS A 137 -4.09 -26.13 -7.90
C LYS A 137 -3.04 -26.97 -7.18
N ALA A 138 -2.07 -26.34 -6.51
CA ALA A 138 -1.04 -27.04 -5.74
C ALA A 138 -1.49 -27.35 -4.30
N ALA A 139 -2.54 -26.69 -3.83
CA ALA A 139 -3.10 -26.83 -2.48
C ALA A 139 -4.34 -27.74 -2.39
N GLY A 140 -4.87 -28.21 -3.53
CA GLY A 140 -5.98 -29.17 -3.63
C GLY A 140 -5.52 -30.52 -4.11
#